data_AF-Q9X5Z4-F1
#
_entry.id   AF-Q9X5Z4-F1
#
_cell.length_a   1.000
_cell.length_b   1.000
_cell.length_c   1.000
_cell.angle_alpha   90.00
_cell.angle_beta   90.00
_cell.angle_gamma   90.00
#
_symmetry.space_group_name_H-M   'P 1'
#
loop_
_entity.id
_entity.type
_entity.pdbx_description
1 polymer ?
#
loop_
_entity_poly.entity_id
_entity_poly.type
_entity_poly.pdbx_seq_one_letter_code
_entity_poly.pdbx_strand_id
1 'polypeptide(L)'
;MKICQVEKTLVSTNRIKEMGHRPLLVVKEKGGARSIAVDAVGCVSGDWVICVGSSAAREAAGSKDFPSDLTIVGIIDHWSED
;
A
#
# COMPACT_ATOMS: atom_id res chain seq x y z
N MET A 1 0.38 -9.23 8.05
CA MET A 1 -0.45 -8.22 7.37
C MET A 1 -0.84 -7.16 8.38
N LYS A 2 -1.24 -5.98 7.92
CA LYS A 2 -1.62 -4.83 8.75
C LYS A 2 -2.90 -4.21 8.22
N ILE A 3 -3.70 -3.63 9.12
CA ILE A 3 -4.87 -2.84 8.77
C ILE A 3 -4.44 -1.37 8.75
N CYS A 4 -4.59 -0.74 7.60
CA CYS A 4 -4.29 0.67 7.42
C CYS A 4 -5.47 1.38 6.77
N GLN A 5 -5.55 2.70 6.95
CA GLN A 5 -6.39 3.57 6.14
C GLN A 5 -5.53 4.28 5.09
N VAL A 6 -6.04 4.40 3.86
CA VAL A 6 -5.42 5.21 2.81
C VAL A 6 -5.66 6.69 3.11
N GLU A 7 -4.59 7.45 3.30
CA GLU A 7 -4.68 8.90 3.53
C GLU A 7 -4.75 9.65 2.20
N LYS A 8 -3.84 9.36 1.26
CA LYS A 8 -3.77 10.03 -0.05
C LYS A 8 -2.83 9.33 -1.01
N THR A 9 -2.91 9.67 -2.29
CA THR A 9 -1.91 9.31 -3.29
C THR A 9 -0.59 10.04 -3.03
N LEU A 10 0.52 9.31 -3.14
CA LEU A 10 1.87 9.85 -3.19
C LEU A 10 2.35 9.86 -4.65
N VAL A 11 2.65 11.05 -5.16
CA VAL A 11 3.18 11.22 -6.52
C VAL A 11 4.70 11.36 -6.43
N SER A 12 5.42 10.44 -7.09
CA SER A 12 6.88 10.49 -7.22
C SER A 12 7.24 10.40 -8.70
N THR A 13 7.60 11.55 -9.29
CA THR A 13 7.99 11.68 -10.70
C THR A 13 9.44 11.27 -10.95
N ASN A 14 10.26 11.21 -9.90
CA ASN A 14 11.65 10.80 -9.96
C ASN A 14 11.89 9.64 -8.98
N ARG A 15 12.01 8.43 -9.52
CA ARG A 15 12.18 7.17 -8.77
C ARG A 15 12.96 6.17 -9.62
N ILE A 16 13.51 5.15 -8.98
CA ILE A 16 14.26 4.08 -9.67
C ILE A 16 13.34 3.37 -10.69
N LYS A 17 13.93 2.92 -11.79
CA LYS A 17 13.20 2.34 -12.93
C LYS A 17 12.38 1.11 -12.52
N GLU A 18 12.89 0.35 -11.57
CA GLU A 18 12.35 -0.92 -11.07
C GLU A 18 10.99 -0.76 -10.38
N MET A 19 10.65 0.44 -9.90
CA MET A 19 9.32 0.73 -9.33
C MET A 19 8.21 0.84 -10.40
N GLY A 20 8.58 0.96 -11.68
CA GLY A 20 7.64 1.05 -12.79
C GLY A 20 6.59 2.17 -12.61
N HIS A 21 5.32 1.86 -12.88
CA HIS A 21 4.21 2.81 -12.91
C HIS A 21 3.10 2.52 -11.89
N ARG A 22 3.33 1.62 -10.93
CA ARG A 22 2.29 1.33 -9.92
C ARG A 22 2.03 2.56 -9.04
N PRO A 23 0.77 2.79 -8.62
CA PRO A 23 0.46 3.88 -7.70
C PRO A 23 1.10 3.65 -6.33
N LEU A 24 1.50 4.74 -5.69
CA LEU A 24 1.98 4.76 -4.31
C LEU A 24 0.95 5.49 -3.47
N LEU A 25 0.56 4.91 -2.34
CA LEU A 25 -0.40 5.49 -1.42
C LEU A 25 0.24 5.70 -0.06
N VAL A 26 0.01 6.88 0.54
CA VAL A 26 0.28 7.09 1.96
C VAL A 26 -0.80 6.36 2.73
N VAL A 27 -0.40 5.44 3.60
CA VAL A 27 -1.28 4.66 4.46
C VAL A 27 -0.91 4.87 5.92
N LYS A 28 -1.90 4.75 6.81
CA LYS A 28 -1.72 4.95 8.25
C LYS A 28 -2.44 3.88 9.06
N GLU A 29 -1.73 3.28 10.01
CA GLU A 29 -2.34 2.41 11.03
C GLU A 29 -3.07 3.26 12.10
N LYS A 30 -4.08 2.71 12.79
CA LYS A 30 -4.79 3.43 13.86
C LYS A 30 -3.80 3.87 14.95
N GLY A 31 -3.64 5.18 15.13
CA GLY A 31 -2.66 5.77 16.06
C GLY A 31 -1.18 5.59 15.67
N GLY A 32 -0.89 5.01 14.51
CA GLY A 32 0.47 4.69 14.05
C GLY A 32 1.11 5.77 13.19
N ALA A 33 2.38 5.52 12.83
CA ALA A 33 3.11 6.34 11.86
C ALA A 33 2.57 6.14 10.44
N ARG A 34 2.89 7.11 9.56
CA ARG A 34 2.60 7.00 8.14
C ARG A 34 3.61 6.07 7.48
N SER A 35 3.13 5.29 6.53
CA SER A 35 3.93 4.44 5.65
C SER A 35 3.52 4.67 4.20
N ILE A 36 4.33 4.19 3.26
CA ILE A 36 4.02 4.22 1.83
C ILE A 36 3.79 2.78 1.40
N ALA A 37 2.64 2.50 0.78
CA ALA A 37 2.34 1.19 0.21
C ALA A 37 2.17 1.29 -1.31
N VAL A 38 2.60 0.25 -2.01
CA VAL A 38 2.23 0.05 -3.42
C VAL A 38 0.77 -0.36 -3.48
N ASP A 39 0.01 0.27 -4.38
CA ASP A 39 -1.36 -0.14 -4.63
C ASP A 39 -1.42 -1.16 -5.78
N ALA A 40 -1.82 -2.38 -5.45
CA ALA A 40 -2.06 -3.45 -6.42
C ALA A 40 -3.56 -3.68 -6.71
N VAL A 41 -4.45 -2.91 -6.08
CA VAL A 41 -5.90 -3.15 -6.05
C VAL A 41 -6.68 -2.03 -6.75
N GLY A 42 -6.30 -0.78 -6.56
CA GLY A 42 -7.03 0.40 -7.04
C GLY A 42 -7.81 1.11 -5.94
N CYS A 43 -7.13 1.43 -4.84
CA CYS A 43 -7.71 2.07 -3.66
C CYS A 43 -7.81 3.59 -3.80
N VAL A 44 -8.69 4.20 -3.00
CA VAL A 44 -8.88 5.65 -2.89
C VAL A 44 -8.68 6.13 -1.44
N SER A 45 -8.55 7.45 -1.27
CA SER A 45 -8.46 8.05 0.07
C SER A 45 -9.70 7.70 0.90
N GLY A 46 -9.48 7.27 2.14
CA GLY A 46 -10.52 6.83 3.07
C GLY A 46 -10.68 5.31 3.15
N ASP A 47 -10.24 4.55 2.15
CA ASP A 47 -10.35 3.10 2.15
C ASP A 47 -9.57 2.48 3.30
N TRP A 48 -10.21 1.52 3.98
CA TRP A 48 -9.54 0.59 4.87
C TRP A 48 -8.96 -0.55 4.06
N VAL A 49 -7.69 -0.88 4.28
CA VAL A 49 -6.94 -1.79 3.43
C VAL A 49 -6.10 -2.78 4.22
N ILE A 50 -5.89 -3.95 3.61
CA ILE A 50 -4.96 -4.97 4.07
C ILE A 50 -3.60 -4.72 3.40
N CYS A 51 -2.60 -4.40 4.20
CA CYS A 51 -1.22 -4.28 3.74
C CYS A 51 -0.42 -5.55 4.09
N VAL A 52 0.29 -6.10 3.13
CA VAL A 52 1.30 -7.14 3.36
C VAL A 52 2.69 -6.51 3.30
N GLY A 53 3.59 -6.92 4.19
CA GLY A 53 4.95 -6.40 4.24
C GLY A 53 6.01 -7.47 4.01
N SER A 54 7.28 -7.09 4.20
CA SER A 54 8.44 -7.98 4.04
C SER A 54 8.54 -8.55 2.62
N SER A 55 9.20 -9.71 2.45
CA SER A 55 9.47 -10.32 1.15
C SER A 55 8.22 -10.61 0.31
N ALA A 56 7.07 -10.86 0.96
CA ALA A 56 5.78 -11.13 0.31
C ALA A 56 5.21 -9.89 -0.41
N ALA A 57 5.56 -8.67 0.02
CA ALA A 57 5.09 -7.43 -0.60
C ALA A 57 5.56 -7.28 -2.05
N ARG A 58 6.72 -7.85 -2.39
CA ARG A 58 7.28 -7.84 -3.74
C ARG A 58 6.39 -8.61 -4.70
N GLU A 59 6.10 -9.87 -4.36
CA GLU A 59 5.25 -10.75 -5.17
C GLU A 59 3.81 -10.21 -5.25
N ALA A 60 3.28 -9.64 -4.16
CA ALA A 60 2.00 -8.93 -4.17
C ALA A 60 2.01 -7.69 -5.09
N ALA A 61 3.14 -7.00 -5.23
CA ALA A 61 3.33 -5.92 -6.20
C ALA A 61 3.56 -6.44 -7.63
N GLY A 62 3.46 -7.76 -7.86
CA GLY A 62 3.47 -8.40 -9.17
C GLY A 62 4.81 -8.98 -9.61
N SER A 63 5.88 -8.91 -8.81
CA SER A 63 7.15 -9.59 -9.11
C SER A 63 8.02 -9.75 -7.86
N LYS A 64 8.73 -10.89 -7.74
CA LYS A 64 9.70 -11.10 -6.64
C LYS A 64 10.85 -10.08 -6.62
N ASP A 65 11.11 -9.45 -7.77
CA ASP A 65 12.13 -8.42 -7.93
C ASP A 65 11.58 -6.99 -7.75
N PHE A 66 10.27 -6.83 -7.54
CA PHE A 66 9.68 -5.50 -7.36
C PHE A 66 10.20 -4.88 -6.05
N PRO A 67 10.70 -3.63 -6.04
CA PRO A 67 11.30 -3.01 -4.86
C PRO A 67 10.22 -2.43 -3.90
N SER A 68 9.39 -3.31 -3.33
CA SER A 68 8.38 -2.96 -2.33
C SER A 68 8.53 -3.82 -1.08
N ASP A 69 8.50 -3.18 0.09
CA ASP A 69 8.42 -3.83 1.39
C ASP A 69 7.02 -3.70 2.04
N LEU A 70 6.09 -3.01 1.37
CA LEU A 70 4.70 -2.83 1.79
C LEU A 70 3.76 -2.67 0.57
N THR A 71 2.79 -3.56 0.44
CA THR A 71 1.84 -3.57 -0.69
C THR A 71 0.42 -3.80 -0.20
N ILE A 72 -0.54 -3.05 -0.75
CA ILE A 72 -1.97 -3.25 -0.51
C ILE A 72 -2.43 -4.45 -1.31
N VAL A 73 -3.09 -5.40 -0.64
CA VAL A 73 -3.59 -6.65 -1.25
C VAL A 73 -5.11 -6.79 -1.20
N GLY A 74 -5.81 -5.87 -0.52
CA GLY A 74 -7.27 -5.86 -0.50
C GLY A 74 -7.83 -4.62 0.19
N ILE A 75 -9.06 -4.26 -0.20
CA ILE A 75 -9.91 -3.30 0.51
C ILE A 75 -10.74 -4.08 1.52
N ILE A 76 -10.93 -3.52 2.71
CA ILE A 76 -11.70 -4.13 3.80
C ILE A 76 -13.12 -3.58 3.74
N ASP A 77 -14.07 -4.48 3.50
CA ASP A 77 -15.49 -4.12 3.53
C ASP A 77 -15.99 -3.92 4.97
N HIS A 78 -16.86 -2.94 5.16
CA HIS A 78 -17.60 -2.70 6.40
C HIS A 78 -16.72 -2.63 7.68
N TRP A 79 -15.49 -2.13 7.56
CA TRP A 79 -14.60 -1.99 8.72
C TRP A 79 -15.07 -0.86 9.66
N SER A 80 -15.58 -1.22 10.83
CA SER A 80 -15.85 -0.30 11.93
C SER A 80 -14.62 -0.18 12.83
N GLU A 81 -14.25 1.04 13.21
CA GLU A 81 -13.16 1.29 14.16
C GLU A 81 -13.55 1.07 15.64
N ASP A 82 -14.77 0.56 15.87
CA ASP A 82 -15.40 0.35 17.19
C ASP A 82 -14.80 -0.83 17.97
#